data_AF-A0A9D2AAB3-F1
#
_entry.id   AF-A0A9D2AAB3-F1
#
_cell.length_a   1.000
_cell.length_b   1.000
_cell.length_c   1.000
_cell.angle_alpha   90.00
_cell.angle_beta   90.00
_cell.angle_gamma   90.00
#
_symmetry.space_group_name_H-M   'P 1'
#
loop_
_entity.id
_entity.type
_entity.pdbx_description
1 polymer ?
#
loop_
_entity_poly.entity_id
_entity_poly.type
_entity_poly.pdbx_seq_one_letter_code
_entity_poly.pdbx_strand_id
1 'polypeptide(L)'
;MISLLTAEFAQKYHLEDISNLIPIENHISAGFDTDFAHQNDGYLELSKKYNITFANKIMDPSIKYKTIGEHRINLIDGYTTDAQIKKHHLVMLQDNMHFSHHIKVRL
;
A
#
# COMPACT_ATOMS: atom_id res chain seq x y z
N MET A 1 8.83 -1.58 -4.84
CA MET A 1 7.65 -0.71 -4.59
C MET A 1 7.08 -1.06 -3.23
N ILE A 2 6.52 -0.09 -2.51
CA ILE A 2 6.09 -0.27 -1.11
C ILE A 2 4.57 -0.08 -1.01
N SER A 3 3.90 -0.95 -0.26
CA SER A 3 2.52 -0.72 0.19
C SER A 3 2.52 0.16 1.44
N LEU A 4 1.82 1.29 1.38
CA LEU A 4 1.72 2.26 2.49
C LEU A 4 0.30 2.29 3.06
N LEU A 5 0.19 2.29 4.38
CA LEU A 5 -1.07 2.42 5.12
C LEU A 5 -1.07 3.69 5.98
N THR A 6 -2.24 4.16 6.40
CA THR A 6 -2.29 5.11 7.52
C THR A 6 -1.85 4.41 8.82
N ALA A 7 -1.09 5.12 9.66
CA ALA A 7 -0.64 4.58 10.94
C ALA A 7 -1.80 4.12 11.82
N GLU A 8 -2.93 4.86 11.80
CA GLU A 8 -4.15 4.50 12.52
C GLU A 8 -4.70 3.14 12.07
N PHE A 9 -4.80 2.91 10.75
CA PHE A 9 -5.33 1.66 10.21
C PHE A 9 -4.40 0.48 10.52
N ALA A 10 -3.09 0.70 10.38
CA ALA A 10 -2.10 -0.32 10.71
C ALA A 10 -2.13 -0.70 12.19
N GLN A 11 -2.24 0.28 13.10
CA GLN A 11 -2.35 0.01 14.54
C GLN A 11 -3.65 -0.71 14.89
N LYS A 12 -4.78 -0.28 14.31
CA LYS A 12 -6.10 -0.87 14.56
C LYS A 12 -6.17 -2.36 14.22
N TYR A 13 -5.49 -2.77 13.16
CA TYR A 13 -5.52 -4.15 12.66
C TYR A 13 -4.20 -4.90 12.89
N HIS A 14 -3.25 -4.32 13.63
CA HIS A 14 -1.92 -4.88 13.88
C HIS A 14 -1.19 -5.33 12.60
N LEU A 15 -1.12 -4.42 11.63
CA LEU A 15 -0.57 -4.70 10.29
C LEU A 15 0.92 -4.35 10.23
N GLU A 16 1.75 -5.37 10.01
CA GLU A 16 3.21 -5.26 9.87
C GLU A 16 3.67 -5.67 8.46
N ASP A 17 3.01 -6.67 7.85
CA ASP A 17 3.35 -7.18 6.51
C ASP A 17 2.14 -7.22 5.55
N ILE A 18 2.42 -7.43 4.26
CA ILE A 18 1.39 -7.49 3.22
C ILE A 18 0.45 -8.69 3.43
N SER A 19 0.93 -9.81 3.94
CA SER A 19 0.08 -10.97 4.26
C SER A 19 -0.94 -10.66 5.35
N ASN A 20 -0.68 -9.71 6.26
CA ASN A 20 -1.65 -9.28 7.26
C ASN A 20 -2.89 -8.61 6.63
N LEU A 21 -2.81 -8.19 5.36
CA LEU A 21 -3.95 -7.65 4.62
C LEU A 21 -4.94 -8.72 4.16
N ILE A 22 -4.51 -9.98 4.01
CA ILE A 22 -5.34 -11.11 3.55
C ILE A 22 -6.64 -11.24 4.37
N PRO A 23 -6.59 -11.39 5.71
CA PRO A 23 -7.80 -11.59 6.50
C PRO A 23 -8.75 -10.38 6.53
N ILE A 24 -8.27 -9.19 6.12
CA ILE A 24 -9.03 -7.94 6.19
C ILE A 24 -9.24 -7.29 4.82
N GLU A 25 -9.07 -8.04 3.72
CA GLU A 25 -9.08 -7.49 2.36
C GLU A 25 -10.35 -6.66 2.04
N ASN A 26 -11.49 -7.04 2.62
CA ASN A 26 -12.77 -6.36 2.47
C ASN A 26 -12.86 -4.99 3.19
N HIS A 27 -11.92 -4.71 4.10
CA HIS A 27 -11.79 -3.42 4.79
C HIS A 27 -10.81 -2.48 4.09
N ILE A 28 -10.19 -2.93 2.99
CA ILE A 28 -9.17 -2.17 2.28
C ILE A 28 -9.81 -1.40 1.14
N SER A 29 -9.56 -0.09 1.13
CA SER A 29 -9.84 0.79 0.00
C SER A 29 -8.52 1.37 -0.47
N ALA A 30 -8.11 0.99 -1.68
CA ALA A 30 -6.82 1.31 -2.22
C ALA A 30 -6.88 2.42 -3.29
N GLY A 31 -5.86 3.27 -3.31
CA GLY A 31 -5.60 4.23 -4.40
C GLY A 31 -4.27 3.92 -5.05
N PHE A 32 -4.30 3.44 -6.28
CA PHE A 32 -3.11 3.07 -7.03
C PHE A 32 -2.85 4.05 -8.16
N ASP A 33 -1.58 4.33 -8.49
CA ASP A 33 -1.31 5.00 -9.75
C ASP A 33 -1.45 4.06 -10.96
N THR A 34 -1.53 4.66 -12.15
CA THR A 34 -1.75 3.95 -13.41
C THR A 34 -0.68 2.90 -13.66
N ASP A 35 0.56 3.22 -13.33
CA ASP A 35 1.71 2.36 -13.55
C ASP A 35 1.62 1.13 -12.65
N PHE A 36 1.35 1.30 -11.36
CA PHE A 36 1.19 0.16 -10.45
C PHE A 36 -0.05 -0.68 -10.76
N ALA A 37 -1.17 -0.05 -11.12
CA ALA A 37 -2.41 -0.76 -11.39
C ALA A 37 -2.31 -1.71 -12.60
N HIS A 38 -1.51 -1.35 -13.62
CA HIS A 38 -1.45 -2.08 -14.89
C HIS A 38 -0.15 -2.85 -15.14
N GLN A 39 0.94 -2.53 -14.45
CA GLN A 39 2.19 -3.25 -14.65
C GLN A 39 2.10 -4.71 -14.20
N ASN A 40 2.78 -5.59 -14.94
CA ASN A 40 2.84 -7.01 -14.61
C ASN A 40 3.50 -7.27 -13.27
N ASP A 41 4.52 -6.48 -12.91
CA ASP A 41 5.21 -6.47 -11.62
C ASP A 41 4.62 -5.45 -10.63
N GLY A 42 3.37 -5.05 -10.87
CA GLY A 42 2.59 -4.16 -10.03
C GLY A 42 1.50 -4.90 -9.25
N TYR A 43 0.32 -4.29 -9.15
CA TYR A 43 -0.82 -4.83 -8.41
C TYR A 43 -1.22 -6.22 -8.91
N LEU A 44 -1.07 -6.50 -10.21
CA LEU A 44 -1.43 -7.80 -10.80
C LEU A 44 -0.58 -8.96 -10.24
N GLU A 45 0.72 -8.79 -10.08
CA GLU A 45 1.57 -9.82 -9.47
C GLU A 45 1.39 -9.85 -7.95
N LEU A 46 1.25 -8.70 -7.27
CA LEU A 46 0.94 -8.67 -5.84
C LEU A 46 -0.33 -9.47 -5.52
N SER A 47 -1.40 -9.20 -6.28
CA SER A 47 -2.69 -9.89 -6.13
C SER A 47 -2.54 -11.40 -6.32
N LYS A 48 -1.81 -11.85 -7.35
CA LYS A 48 -1.55 -13.28 -7.58
C LYS A 48 -0.70 -13.93 -6.50
N LYS A 49 0.36 -13.25 -6.05
CA LYS A 49 1.36 -13.80 -5.13
C LYS A 49 0.82 -13.94 -3.71
N TYR A 50 0.05 -12.95 -3.27
CA TYR A 50 -0.58 -12.95 -1.95
C TYR A 50 -1.99 -13.53 -1.95
N ASN A 51 -2.56 -13.81 -3.14
CA ASN A 51 -3.94 -14.26 -3.32
C ASN A 51 -4.97 -13.32 -2.66
N ILE A 52 -4.82 -12.02 -2.93
CA ILE A 52 -5.68 -10.94 -2.38
C ILE A 52 -6.20 -10.03 -3.47
N THR A 53 -7.40 -9.50 -3.27
CA THR A 53 -7.99 -8.50 -4.17
C THR A 53 -8.58 -7.35 -3.36
N PHE A 54 -8.17 -6.12 -3.67
CA PHE A 54 -8.66 -4.92 -3.01
C PHE A 54 -9.66 -4.16 -3.86
N ALA A 55 -10.64 -3.53 -3.22
CA ALA A 55 -11.38 -2.44 -3.83
C ALA A 55 -10.41 -1.27 -4.08
N ASN A 56 -10.05 -1.06 -5.34
CA ASN A 56 -9.05 -0.07 -5.72
C ASN A 56 -9.58 0.93 -6.75
N LYS A 57 -8.96 2.11 -6.79
CA LYS A 57 -9.17 3.13 -7.82
C LYS A 57 -7.84 3.61 -8.36
N ILE A 58 -7.79 3.86 -9.65
CA ILE A 58 -6.64 4.52 -10.29
C ILE A 58 -6.68 6.02 -9.95
N MET A 59 -5.56 6.56 -9.48
CA MET A 59 -5.43 7.94 -9.02
C MET A 59 -4.06 8.51 -9.41
N ASP A 60 -4.03 9.80 -9.74
CA ASP A 60 -2.76 10.52 -9.89
C ASP A 60 -1.95 10.50 -8.57
N PRO A 61 -0.60 10.49 -8.63
CA PRO A 61 0.24 10.44 -7.44
C PRO A 61 -0.05 11.53 -6.41
N SER A 62 -0.28 12.77 -6.83
CA SER A 62 -0.60 13.87 -5.91
C SER A 62 -1.97 13.70 -5.24
N ILE A 63 -2.91 13.08 -5.94
CA ILE A 63 -4.29 12.86 -5.47
C ILE A 63 -4.33 11.70 -4.48
N LYS A 64 -3.61 10.59 -4.71
CA LYS A 64 -3.60 9.46 -3.77
C LYS A 64 -3.06 9.85 -2.39
N TYR A 65 -1.96 10.62 -2.30
CA TYR A 65 -1.42 11.11 -1.02
C TYR A 65 -2.38 12.06 -0.29
N LYS A 66 -3.06 12.95 -1.02
CA LYS A 66 -4.10 13.81 -0.43
C LYS A 66 -5.26 12.96 0.10
N THR A 67 -5.72 11.99 -0.69
CA THR A 67 -6.90 11.16 -0.39
C THR A 67 -6.67 10.24 0.81
N ILE A 68 -5.49 9.65 0.94
CA ILE A 68 -5.12 8.85 2.13
C ILE A 68 -4.97 9.73 3.38
N GLY A 69 -4.41 10.93 3.26
CA GLY A 69 -4.32 11.90 4.37
C GLY A 69 -5.69 12.40 4.84
N GLU A 70 -6.69 12.38 3.96
CA GLU A 70 -8.10 12.67 4.26
C GLU A 70 -8.89 11.43 4.72
N HIS A 71 -8.22 10.29 4.94
CA HIS A 71 -8.80 9.02 5.39
C HIS A 71 -9.90 8.45 4.48
N ARG A 72 -9.92 8.85 3.20
CA ARG A 72 -10.92 8.33 2.22
C ARG A 72 -10.50 6.99 1.62
N ILE A 73 -9.21 6.70 1.66
CA ILE A 73 -8.59 5.41 1.32
C ILE A 73 -7.60 5.08 2.44
N ASN A 74 -7.21 3.82 2.56
CA ASN A 74 -6.32 3.37 3.62
C ASN A 74 -5.08 2.63 3.10
N LEU A 75 -5.00 2.35 1.80
CA LEU A 75 -3.84 1.74 1.17
C LEU A 75 -3.46 2.52 -0.10
N ILE A 76 -2.17 2.80 -0.27
CA ILE A 76 -1.63 3.30 -1.54
C ILE A 76 -0.36 2.54 -1.91
N ASP A 77 -0.03 2.56 -3.20
CA ASP A 77 1.31 2.24 -3.65
C ASP A 77 2.22 3.46 -3.46
N GLY A 78 3.48 3.21 -3.11
CA GLY A 78 4.42 4.28 -2.81
C GLY A 78 5.85 3.97 -3.24
N TYR A 79 6.43 4.91 -3.98
CA TYR A 79 7.85 5.24 -3.96
C TYR A 79 7.94 6.59 -3.29
N THR A 80 8.34 6.61 -2.03
CA THR A 80 8.13 7.79 -1.22
C THR A 80 9.37 8.10 -0.42
N THR A 81 9.57 9.39 -0.20
CA THR A 81 10.60 9.88 0.70
C THR A 81 10.03 9.95 2.11
N ASP A 82 10.91 9.95 3.11
CA ASP A 82 10.51 10.10 4.53
C ASP A 82 9.62 11.32 4.78
N ALA A 83 9.71 12.36 3.94
CA ALA A 83 8.91 13.57 4.07
C ALA A 83 7.40 13.32 3.86
N GLN A 84 7.02 12.53 2.86
CA GLN A 84 5.61 12.22 2.59
C GLN A 84 5.05 11.23 3.62
N ILE A 85 5.87 10.24 4.03
CA ILE A 85 5.51 9.30 5.11
C ILE A 85 5.18 10.07 6.38
N LYS A 86 6.08 10.96 6.82
CA LYS A 86 5.89 11.77 8.03
C LYS A 86 4.71 12.72 7.91
N LYS A 87 4.57 13.42 6.78
CA LYS A 87 3.49 14.39 6.56
C LYS A 87 2.10 13.75 6.65
N HIS A 88 1.95 12.56 6.09
CA HIS A 88 0.67 11.86 6.01
C HIS A 88 0.51 10.77 7.09
N HIS A 89 1.44 10.68 8.04
CA HIS A 89 1.47 9.66 9.09
C HIS A 89 1.26 8.25 8.53
N LEU A 90 2.00 7.94 7.47
CA LEU A 90 1.94 6.64 6.82
C LEU A 90 2.92 5.67 7.45
N VAL A 91 2.61 4.38 7.34
CA VAL A 91 3.53 3.29 7.68
C VAL A 91 3.72 2.41 6.47
N MET A 92 4.91 1.83 6.40
CA MET A 92 5.27 0.88 5.38
C MET A 92 4.99 -0.55 5.86
N LEU A 93 4.33 -1.34 5.02
CA LEU A 93 4.24 -2.78 5.22
C LEU A 93 5.49 -3.49 4.70
N GLN A 94 5.92 -4.51 5.44
CA GLN A 94 6.97 -5.41 5.00
C GLN A 94 6.45 -6.33 3.89
N ASP A 95 7.23 -6.46 2.82
CA ASP A 95 7.00 -7.45 1.77
C ASP A 95 7.64 -8.78 2.14
N ASN A 96 6.88 -9.61 2.88
CA ASN A 96 7.34 -10.86 3.47
C ASN A 96 7.44 -12.02 2.46
N MET A 97 6.76 -11.94 1.31
CA MET A 97 6.88 -12.92 0.23
C MET A 97 7.85 -12.49 -0.88
N HIS A 98 8.56 -11.37 -0.72
CA HIS A 98 9.51 -10.85 -1.71
C HIS A 98 8.89 -10.65 -3.10
N PHE A 99 7.70 -10.05 -3.16
CA PHE A 99 7.10 -9.59 -4.42
C PHE A 99 8.01 -8.56 -5.14
N SER A 100 8.55 -7.62 -4.38
CA SER A 100 9.45 -6.59 -4.84
C SER A 100 10.90 -7.07 -4.87
N HIS A 101 11.52 -7.04 -6.05
CA HIS A 101 12.90 -7.51 -6.26
C HIS A 101 13.98 -6.50 -5.83
N HIS A 102 13.57 -5.30 -5.43
CA HIS A 102 14.44 -4.24 -4.93
C HIS A 102 13.78 -3.63 -3.69
N ILE A 103 14.28 -3.96 -2.50
CA ILE A 103 14.42 -3.08 -1.31
C ILE A 103 14.69 -3.97 -0.08
N LYS A 104 15.84 -3.77 0.57
CA LYS A 104 16.03 -4.13 1.98
C LYS A 104 15.45 -2.99 2.80
N VAL A 105 14.29 -3.20 3.43
CA VAL A 105 13.74 -2.23 4.38
C VAL A 105 14.61 -2.30 5.63
N ARG A 106 15.40 -1.26 5.88
CA ARG A 106 16.00 -1.02 7.19
C ARG A 106 15.34 0.25 7.72
N LEU A 107 14.63 0.09 8.84
CA LEU A 107 14.24 1.20 9.71
C LEU A 107 15.50 1.94 10.22
#